data_AF-A0A7S7MRI0-F1
#
_entry.id   AF-A0A7S7MRI0-F1
#
_cell.length_a   1.000
_cell.length_b   1.000
_cell.length_c   1.000
_cell.angle_alpha   90.00
_cell.angle_beta   90.00
_cell.angle_gamma   90.00
#
_symmetry.space_group_name_H-M   'P 1'
#
loop_
_entity.id
_entity.type
_entity.pdbx_description
1 polymer ?
#
loop_
_entity_poly.entity_id
_entity_poly.type
_entity_poly.pdbx_seq_one_letter_code
_entity_poly.pdbx_strand_id
1 'polypeptide(L)'
;MNQLLPAGASRLVSKASRRLCAEPALPDYPSNARCFVHLDARLLPHWHTLFDICPALLKLDPPEGLNLFRSFMTWAYRHRPPLDWTYHLNVCRWLLGSMYRAQIDNEPIETFMAAAAACWVTTDQSQAQGVVLAWQDARIVDWKGRPLADIERQVLPAPAGDFAWCPLTRQAGFSGWQPVP
;
A
#
# COMPACT_ATOMS: atom_id res chain seq x y z
N MET A 1 38.87 -68.24 4.23
CA MET A 1 37.51 -68.63 4.64
C MET A 1 36.52 -67.68 3.99
N ASN A 2 35.51 -68.27 3.36
CA ASN A 2 34.61 -67.67 2.39
C ASN A 2 33.43 -66.89 3.02
N GLN A 3 32.97 -65.88 2.27
CA GLN A 3 31.61 -65.32 2.17
C GLN A 3 30.97 -64.58 3.35
N LEU A 4 30.53 -63.33 3.09
CA LEU A 4 29.13 -63.00 2.77
C LEU A 4 28.95 -61.48 2.59
N LEU A 5 28.66 -61.06 1.36
CA LEU A 5 27.92 -59.82 1.11
C LEU A 5 26.42 -60.13 1.30
N PRO A 6 25.62 -59.13 1.70
CA PRO A 6 24.35 -58.95 1.03
C PRO A 6 24.19 -57.56 0.43
N ALA A 7 23.49 -57.57 -0.69
CA ALA A 7 23.07 -56.45 -1.49
C ALA A 7 21.96 -55.64 -0.80
N GLY A 8 21.99 -54.33 -1.03
CA GLY A 8 20.95 -53.40 -0.59
C GLY A 8 21.07 -52.08 -1.34
N ALA A 9 20.92 -52.13 -2.67
CA ALA A 9 20.75 -50.93 -3.46
C ALA A 9 19.29 -50.44 -3.33
N SER A 10 19.09 -49.24 -2.82
CA SER A 10 17.95 -48.38 -3.20
C SER A 10 18.19 -46.92 -2.80
N ARG A 11 18.55 -46.13 -3.81
CA ARG A 11 18.27 -44.70 -4.03
C ARG A 11 17.88 -43.87 -2.79
N LEU A 12 18.78 -42.99 -2.37
CA LEU A 12 18.36 -41.69 -1.86
C LEU A 12 18.76 -40.61 -2.87
N VAL A 13 17.74 -40.25 -3.64
CA VAL A 13 17.66 -39.12 -4.53
C VAL A 13 18.09 -37.85 -3.79
N SER A 14 18.96 -37.10 -4.46
CA SER A 14 19.27 -35.70 -4.23
C SER A 14 18.03 -34.92 -3.76
N LYS A 15 17.97 -34.63 -2.45
CA LYS A 15 17.27 -33.45 -1.96
C LYS A 15 18.35 -32.41 -1.68
N ALA A 16 18.75 -31.74 -2.75
CA ALA A 16 19.08 -30.33 -2.66
C ALA A 16 17.87 -29.64 -2.02
N SER A 17 17.89 -29.54 -0.69
CA SER A 17 17.02 -28.65 0.06
C SER A 17 17.34 -27.27 -0.49
N ARG A 18 16.51 -26.81 -1.43
CA ARG A 18 16.42 -25.40 -1.80
C ARG A 18 16.36 -24.67 -0.48
N ARG A 19 17.49 -24.08 -0.08
CA ARG A 19 17.53 -23.04 0.94
C ARG A 19 16.58 -22.00 0.35
N LEU A 20 15.35 -21.98 0.88
CA LEU A 20 14.49 -20.83 0.77
C LEU A 20 15.41 -19.68 1.16
N CYS A 21 15.61 -18.79 0.20
CA CYS A 21 16.32 -17.55 0.41
C CYS A 21 15.54 -16.86 1.52
N ALA A 22 15.96 -17.07 2.77
CA ALA A 22 15.46 -16.30 3.88
C ALA A 22 15.90 -14.88 3.53
N GLU A 23 14.93 -14.05 3.16
CA GLU A 23 15.18 -12.63 3.03
C GLU A 23 15.96 -12.19 4.26
N PRO A 24 17.07 -11.46 4.11
CA PRO A 24 17.82 -10.98 5.25
C PRO A 24 16.83 -10.23 6.13
N ALA A 25 16.70 -10.66 7.39
CA ALA A 25 15.89 -9.96 8.36
C ALA A 25 16.35 -8.50 8.38
N LEU A 26 15.52 -7.61 7.83
CA LEU A 26 15.80 -6.19 7.88
C LEU A 26 15.99 -5.85 9.36
N PRO A 27 17.07 -5.13 9.72
CA PRO A 27 17.37 -4.83 11.12
C PRO A 27 16.11 -4.29 11.79
N ASP A 28 15.82 -4.76 13.00
CA ASP A 28 14.73 -4.22 13.81
C ASP A 28 14.86 -2.71 13.82
N TYR A 29 13.77 -2.05 13.46
CA TYR A 29 13.71 -0.60 13.41
C TYR A 29 14.25 -0.06 14.74
N PRO A 30 15.32 0.76 14.72
CA PRO A 30 16.03 1.11 15.94
C PRO A 30 15.10 1.86 16.89
N SER A 31 14.64 1.17 17.94
CA SER A 31 13.73 1.74 18.95
C SER A 31 14.45 2.71 19.89
N ASN A 32 15.75 2.93 19.71
CA ASN A 32 16.54 3.87 20.49
C ASN A 32 16.50 5.28 19.84
N ALA A 33 16.04 6.24 20.65
CA ALA A 33 15.57 7.58 20.29
C ALA A 33 16.48 8.47 19.41
N ARG A 34 17.73 8.09 19.12
CA ARG A 34 18.62 8.88 18.23
C ARG A 34 18.37 8.61 16.75
N CYS A 35 17.81 7.46 16.38
CA CYS A 35 17.41 7.19 15.00
C CYS A 35 16.07 7.86 14.64
N PHE A 36 15.23 8.22 15.62
CA PHE A 36 14.04 9.05 15.41
C PHE A 36 14.35 10.44 14.84
N VAL A 37 15.49 11.01 15.23
CA VAL A 37 15.90 12.37 14.85
C VAL A 37 16.34 12.43 13.37
N HIS A 38 16.71 11.29 12.79
CA HIS A 38 17.04 11.15 11.36
C HIS A 38 16.07 10.25 10.60
N LEU A 39 14.89 9.93 11.16
CA LEU A 39 13.82 9.48 10.30
C LEU A 39 13.43 10.63 9.39
N ASP A 40 13.35 10.29 8.10
CA ASP A 40 13.42 11.21 6.98
C ASP A 40 12.64 12.50 7.29
N ALA A 41 13.33 13.63 7.47
CA ALA A 41 12.71 14.94 7.70
C ALA A 41 11.65 15.27 6.62
N ARG A 42 11.68 14.51 5.51
CA ARG A 42 10.70 14.49 4.44
C ARG A 42 9.37 13.82 4.83
N LEU A 43 9.34 12.75 5.63
CA LEU A 43 8.12 12.01 6.00
C LEU A 43 7.31 12.70 7.09
N LEU A 44 7.98 13.37 8.04
CA LEU A 44 7.30 13.99 9.17
C LEU A 44 6.24 15.04 8.76
N PRO A 45 6.49 15.95 7.80
CA PRO A 45 5.46 16.84 7.28
C PRO A 45 4.26 16.07 6.68
N HIS A 46 4.52 15.03 5.89
CA HIS A 46 3.47 14.22 5.25
C HIS A 46 2.67 13.37 6.24
N TRP A 47 3.25 13.02 7.39
CA TRP A 47 2.53 12.34 8.46
C TRP A 47 1.48 13.26 9.08
N HIS A 48 1.85 14.52 9.36
CA HIS A 48 0.92 15.46 9.97
C HIS A 48 -0.26 15.81 9.07
N THR A 49 -0.06 15.89 7.75
CA THR A 49 -1.14 16.15 6.79
C THR A 49 -2.20 15.04 6.75
N LEU A 50 -1.88 13.82 7.21
CA LEU A 50 -2.86 12.73 7.27
C LEU A 50 -4.00 13.03 8.25
N PHE A 51 -3.73 13.76 9.32
CA PHE A 51 -4.74 14.10 10.32
C PHE A 51 -5.62 15.29 9.88
N ASP A 52 -5.11 16.15 9.02
CA ASP A 52 -5.92 17.19 8.37
C ASP A 52 -6.94 16.56 7.41
N ILE A 53 -6.56 15.45 6.76
CA ILE A 53 -7.42 14.70 5.83
C ILE A 53 -8.39 13.78 6.61
N CYS A 54 -7.88 13.01 7.58
CA CYS A 54 -8.65 12.03 8.33
C CYS A 54 -8.40 12.20 9.84
N PRO A 55 -9.10 13.14 10.51
CA PRO A 55 -8.94 13.36 11.95
C PRO A 55 -9.39 12.15 12.79
N ALA A 56 -10.20 11.26 12.21
CA ALA A 56 -10.63 10.02 12.85
C ALA A 56 -9.44 9.10 13.24
N LEU A 57 -8.30 9.19 12.55
CA LEU A 57 -7.10 8.43 12.92
C LEU A 57 -6.59 8.75 14.33
N LEU A 58 -6.87 9.93 14.88
CA LEU A 58 -6.48 10.29 16.24
C LEU A 58 -7.15 9.40 17.29
N LYS A 59 -8.27 8.74 16.96
CA LYS A 59 -8.99 7.84 17.86
C LYS A 59 -8.36 6.46 17.97
N LEU A 60 -7.43 6.10 17.08
CA LEU A 60 -6.82 4.77 17.02
C LEU A 60 -5.75 4.53 18.10
N ASP A 61 -5.14 5.59 18.62
CA ASP A 61 -4.07 5.50 19.63
C ASP A 61 -4.10 6.69 20.61
N PRO A 62 -5.18 6.86 21.38
CA PRO A 62 -5.23 7.86 22.45
C PRO A 62 -4.25 7.49 23.58
N PRO A 63 -3.59 8.46 24.25
CA PRO A 63 -3.78 9.92 24.17
C PRO A 63 -2.73 10.68 23.32
N GLU A 64 -1.61 10.06 22.93
CA GLU A 64 -0.48 10.76 22.27
C GLU A 64 -0.24 10.35 20.81
N GLY A 65 -0.91 9.31 20.28
CA GLY A 65 -0.74 8.84 18.89
C GLY A 65 0.65 8.29 18.55
N LEU A 66 1.52 8.13 19.56
CA LEU A 66 2.92 7.77 19.37
C LEU A 66 3.10 6.34 18.88
N ASN A 67 2.26 5.38 19.29
CA ASN A 67 2.36 4.00 18.80
C ASN A 67 1.91 3.92 17.35
N LEU A 68 0.87 4.67 16.98
CA LEU A 68 0.40 4.78 15.60
C LEU A 68 1.52 5.32 14.70
N PHE A 69 2.15 6.43 15.11
CA PHE A 69 3.30 7.01 14.42
C PHE A 69 4.48 6.02 14.33
N ARG A 70 4.87 5.40 15.45
CA ARG A 70 5.99 4.44 15.50
C ARG A 70 5.75 3.24 14.59
N SER A 71 4.53 2.73 14.59
CA SER A 71 4.10 1.61 13.75
C SER A 71 4.18 1.98 12.27
N PHE A 72 3.66 3.16 11.90
CA PHE A 72 3.77 3.67 10.53
C PHE A 72 5.22 3.83 10.11
N MET A 73 6.04 4.47 10.95
CA MET A 73 7.44 4.73 10.64
C MET A 73 8.25 3.45 10.46
N THR A 74 7.97 2.42 11.25
CA THR A 74 8.56 1.08 11.09
C THR A 74 8.19 0.47 9.74
N TRP A 75 6.92 0.60 9.34
CA TRP A 75 6.44 0.12 8.05
C TRP A 75 7.06 0.91 6.88
N ALA A 76 7.04 2.25 6.96
CA ALA A 76 7.55 3.16 5.94
C ALA A 76 9.06 3.01 5.73
N TYR A 77 9.83 2.72 6.79
CA TYR A 77 11.25 2.42 6.68
C TYR A 77 11.53 1.20 5.79
N ARG A 78 10.68 0.16 5.90
CA ARG A 78 10.81 -1.09 5.14
C ARG A 78 10.28 -0.96 3.71
N HIS A 79 9.15 -0.27 3.52
CA HIS A 79 8.45 -0.22 2.24
C HIS A 79 8.83 1.00 1.39
N ARG A 80 9.42 2.05 2.00
CA ARG A 80 9.81 3.31 1.36
C ARG A 80 8.72 3.86 0.41
N PRO A 81 7.51 4.13 0.93
CA PRO A 81 6.39 4.57 0.10
C PRO A 81 6.77 5.86 -0.66
N PRO A 82 6.39 5.99 -1.94
CA PRO A 82 6.57 7.24 -2.66
C PRO A 82 5.86 8.40 -1.97
N LEU A 83 6.49 9.57 -1.97
CA LEU A 83 5.91 10.83 -1.47
C LEU A 83 5.19 11.58 -2.59
N ASP A 84 4.35 10.86 -3.33
CA ASP A 84 3.53 11.40 -4.41
C ASP A 84 2.05 11.13 -4.12
N TRP A 85 1.18 11.23 -5.14
CA TRP A 85 -0.25 10.98 -5.01
C TRP A 85 -0.59 9.60 -4.42
N THR A 86 0.28 8.59 -4.61
CA THR A 86 0.10 7.23 -4.08
C THR A 86 0.36 7.13 -2.58
N TYR A 87 0.93 8.16 -1.96
CA TYR A 87 1.27 8.17 -0.53
C TYR A 87 0.05 7.83 0.35
N HIS A 88 -1.10 8.45 0.09
CA HIS A 88 -2.33 8.20 0.85
C HIS A 88 -2.85 6.76 0.67
N LEU A 89 -2.71 6.18 -0.52
CA LEU A 89 -3.08 4.77 -0.76
C LEU A 89 -2.14 3.80 -0.06
N ASN A 90 -0.86 4.14 -0.01
CA ASN A 90 0.15 3.38 0.72
C ASN A 90 -0.09 3.45 2.24
N VAL A 91 -0.56 4.59 2.76
CA VAL A 91 -1.06 4.70 4.15
C VAL A 91 -2.27 3.78 4.35
N CYS A 92 -3.24 3.74 3.44
CA CYS A 92 -4.35 2.79 3.54
C CYS A 92 -3.88 1.33 3.55
N ARG A 93 -2.95 0.94 2.67
CA ARG A 93 -2.35 -0.40 2.65
C ARG A 93 -1.75 -0.76 4.00
N TRP A 94 -0.97 0.15 4.58
CA TRP A 94 -0.42 -0.03 5.91
C TRP A 94 -1.52 -0.18 6.97
N LEU A 95 -2.49 0.73 7.02
CA LEU A 95 -3.60 0.67 7.98
C LEU A 95 -4.32 -0.68 7.89
N LEU A 96 -4.62 -1.14 6.67
CA LEU A 96 -5.35 -2.37 6.43
C LEU A 96 -4.56 -3.65 6.77
N GLY A 97 -3.23 -3.59 6.71
CA GLY A 97 -2.31 -4.68 7.09
C GLY A 97 -1.82 -4.59 8.54
N SER A 98 -2.16 -3.51 9.25
CA SER A 98 -1.74 -3.28 10.64
C SER A 98 -2.74 -3.84 11.65
N MET A 99 -2.34 -3.84 12.93
CA MET A 99 -3.25 -4.15 14.05
C MET A 99 -4.44 -3.19 14.16
N TYR A 100 -4.37 -2.01 13.53
CA TYR A 100 -5.44 -1.01 13.55
C TYR A 100 -6.59 -1.34 12.61
N ARG A 101 -6.44 -2.34 11.72
CA ARG A 101 -7.48 -2.75 10.76
C ARG A 101 -8.85 -2.98 11.43
N ALA A 102 -8.87 -3.58 12.62
CA ALA A 102 -10.11 -3.90 13.32
C ALA A 102 -10.84 -2.66 13.88
N GLN A 103 -10.20 -1.50 13.90
CA GLN A 103 -10.71 -0.25 14.46
C GLN A 103 -11.01 0.79 13.36
N ILE A 104 -10.85 0.42 12.10
CA ILE A 104 -10.99 1.31 10.95
C ILE A 104 -12.14 0.83 10.08
N ASP A 105 -13.15 1.68 9.94
CA ASP A 105 -14.24 1.50 9.00
C ASP A 105 -13.79 1.88 7.57
N ASN A 106 -14.70 1.71 6.60
CA ASN A 106 -14.40 2.05 5.20
C ASN A 106 -14.23 3.57 4.97
N GLU A 107 -14.87 4.42 5.79
CA GLU A 107 -14.86 5.88 5.62
C GLU A 107 -13.44 6.50 5.63
N PRO A 108 -12.55 6.18 6.59
CA PRO A 108 -11.16 6.61 6.52
C PRO A 108 -10.43 6.19 5.24
N ILE A 109 -10.70 4.98 4.74
CA ILE A 109 -10.07 4.47 3.51
C ILE A 109 -10.54 5.25 2.30
N GLU A 110 -11.85 5.47 2.17
CA GLU A 110 -12.44 6.28 1.11
C GLU A 110 -11.95 7.73 1.15
N THR A 111 -11.78 8.30 2.35
CA THR A 111 -11.25 9.66 2.55
C THR A 111 -9.82 9.77 2.02
N PHE A 112 -8.95 8.81 2.32
CA PHE A 112 -7.59 8.79 1.79
C PHE A 112 -7.54 8.50 0.29
N MET A 113 -8.45 7.67 -0.24
CA MET A 113 -8.58 7.50 -1.68
C MET A 113 -8.98 8.80 -2.37
N ALA A 114 -9.92 9.57 -1.80
CA ALA A 114 -10.29 10.89 -2.32
C ALA A 114 -9.11 11.86 -2.30
N ALA A 115 -8.35 11.90 -1.21
CA ALA A 115 -7.13 12.72 -1.13
C ALA A 115 -6.07 12.31 -2.17
N ALA A 116 -5.89 11.00 -2.40
CA ALA A 116 -5.01 10.48 -3.46
C ALA A 116 -5.46 10.94 -4.85
N ALA A 117 -6.76 10.84 -5.15
CA ALA A 117 -7.33 11.24 -6.43
C ALA A 117 -7.16 12.75 -6.69
N ALA A 118 -7.46 13.58 -5.68
CA ALA A 118 -7.26 15.02 -5.75
C ALA A 118 -5.78 15.40 -5.92
N CYS A 119 -4.88 14.70 -5.22
CA CYS A 119 -3.44 14.90 -5.38
C CYS A 119 -2.97 14.50 -6.80
N TRP A 120 -3.47 13.39 -7.33
CA TRP A 120 -3.16 12.98 -8.71
C TRP A 120 -3.66 14.02 -9.71
N VAL A 121 -4.88 14.52 -9.56
CA VAL A 121 -5.47 15.55 -10.44
C VAL A 121 -4.62 16.82 -10.47
N THR A 122 -4.07 17.23 -9.33
CA THR A 122 -3.29 18.46 -9.21
C THR A 122 -1.83 18.30 -9.67
N THR A 123 -1.26 17.11 -9.58
CA THR A 123 0.18 16.87 -9.83
C THR A 123 0.47 16.20 -11.17
N ASP A 124 -0.44 15.36 -11.69
CA ASP A 124 -0.23 14.61 -12.92
C ASP A 124 -0.13 15.52 -14.14
N GLN A 125 0.95 15.36 -14.91
CA GLN A 125 1.24 16.14 -16.12
C GLN A 125 0.88 15.41 -17.43
N SER A 126 0.27 14.22 -17.33
CA SER A 126 -0.13 13.45 -18.51
C SER A 126 -1.36 14.03 -19.19
N GLN A 127 -1.67 13.51 -20.39
CA GLN A 127 -2.87 13.87 -21.15
C GLN A 127 -4.17 13.28 -20.56
N ALA A 128 -4.08 12.45 -19.51
CA ALA A 128 -5.25 11.94 -18.82
C ALA A 128 -6.03 13.08 -18.17
N GLN A 129 -7.36 12.99 -18.28
CA GLN A 129 -8.30 14.02 -17.86
C GLN A 129 -8.88 13.75 -16.48
N GLY A 130 -8.78 12.50 -16.00
CA GLY A 130 -9.20 12.10 -14.68
C GLY A 130 -8.53 10.80 -14.26
N VAL A 131 -8.86 10.36 -13.05
CA VAL A 131 -8.39 9.11 -12.48
C VAL A 131 -9.56 8.41 -11.81
N VAL A 132 -9.57 7.08 -11.90
CA VAL A 132 -10.42 6.25 -11.07
C VAL A 132 -9.55 5.40 -10.15
N LEU A 133 -9.90 5.37 -8.87
CA LEU A 133 -9.32 4.53 -7.83
C LEU A 133 -10.39 3.55 -7.35
N ALA A 134 -9.98 2.32 -7.08
CA ALA A 134 -10.87 1.29 -6.54
C ALA A 134 -10.21 0.52 -5.41
N TRP A 135 -11.03 0.16 -4.43
CA TRP A 135 -10.70 -0.71 -3.31
C TRP A 135 -11.97 -1.45 -2.90
N GLN A 136 -11.96 -2.78 -3.00
CA GLN A 136 -13.17 -3.59 -2.79
C GLN A 136 -14.36 -3.07 -3.63
N ASP A 137 -15.48 -2.75 -2.99
CA ASP A 137 -16.67 -2.16 -3.61
C ASP A 137 -16.63 -0.63 -3.67
N ALA A 138 -15.63 0.01 -3.04
CA ALA A 138 -15.46 1.44 -3.05
C ALA A 138 -14.76 1.90 -4.34
N ARG A 139 -15.27 3.01 -4.89
CA ARG A 139 -14.74 3.63 -6.10
C ARG A 139 -14.76 5.14 -5.98
N ILE A 140 -13.62 5.75 -6.24
CA ILE A 140 -13.44 7.19 -6.27
C ILE A 140 -13.01 7.60 -7.69
N VAL A 141 -13.68 8.61 -8.24
CA VAL A 141 -13.35 9.20 -9.55
C VAL A 141 -13.12 10.68 -9.35
N ASP A 142 -12.05 11.21 -9.93
CA ASP A 142 -11.76 12.65 -9.91
C ASP A 142 -11.21 13.13 -11.27
N TRP A 143 -11.37 14.42 -11.56
CA TRP A 143 -11.14 15.03 -12.87
C TRP A 143 -10.32 16.32 -12.78
N LYS A 144 -9.40 16.52 -13.72
CA LYS A 144 -8.64 17.79 -13.88
C LYS A 144 -9.47 18.95 -14.44
N GLY A 145 -10.72 18.69 -14.81
CA GLY A 145 -11.59 19.64 -15.47
C GLY A 145 -13.02 19.12 -15.52
N ARG A 146 -13.69 19.31 -16.66
CA ARG A 146 -15.09 18.89 -16.78
C ARG A 146 -15.23 17.37 -16.71
N PRO A 147 -16.07 16.84 -15.80
CA PRO A 147 -16.34 15.41 -15.70
C PRO A 147 -16.87 14.81 -17.01
N LEU A 148 -16.47 13.58 -17.31
CA LEU A 148 -17.06 12.78 -18.38
C LEU A 148 -18.16 11.90 -17.75
N ALA A 149 -19.41 12.35 -17.88
CA ALA A 149 -20.58 11.77 -17.20
C ALA A 149 -20.80 10.26 -17.43
N ASP A 150 -20.32 9.72 -18.55
CA ASP A 150 -20.52 8.31 -18.90
C ASP A 150 -19.67 7.36 -18.04
N ILE A 151 -18.52 7.81 -17.55
CA ILE A 151 -17.58 6.95 -16.78
C ILE A 151 -18.01 6.80 -15.32
N GLU A 152 -18.57 7.85 -14.71
CA GLU A 152 -19.11 7.77 -13.34
C GLU A 152 -20.27 6.79 -13.23
N ARG A 153 -21.04 6.60 -14.32
CA ARG A 153 -22.19 5.69 -14.37
C ARG A 153 -21.85 4.29 -14.88
N GLN A 154 -20.66 4.09 -15.42
CA GLN A 154 -20.24 2.81 -15.96
C GLN A 154 -20.01 1.81 -14.81
N VAL A 155 -20.52 0.57 -14.97
CA VAL A 155 -20.17 -0.53 -14.07
C VAL A 155 -18.76 -0.99 -14.46
N LEU A 156 -17.78 -0.71 -13.59
CA LEU A 156 -16.41 -1.16 -13.78
C LEU A 156 -16.22 -2.53 -13.11
N PRO A 157 -15.35 -3.41 -13.65
CA PRO A 157 -15.04 -4.66 -13.00
C PRO A 157 -14.43 -4.42 -11.62
N ALA A 158 -14.56 -5.38 -10.70
CA ALA A 158 -13.88 -5.31 -9.41
C ALA A 158 -12.35 -5.36 -9.62
N PRO A 159 -11.56 -4.61 -8.83
CA PRO A 159 -10.12 -4.66 -8.91
C PRO A 159 -9.59 -6.03 -8.44
N ALA A 160 -8.61 -6.57 -9.16
CA ALA A 160 -7.90 -7.77 -8.72
C ALA A 160 -6.79 -7.38 -7.75
N GLY A 161 -7.06 -7.40 -6.44
CA GLY A 161 -6.05 -7.10 -5.41
C GLY A 161 -6.55 -6.13 -4.35
N ASP A 162 -5.62 -5.32 -3.82
CA ASP A 162 -5.92 -4.34 -2.77
C ASP A 162 -6.47 -3.03 -3.36
N PHE A 163 -5.60 -2.16 -3.85
CA PHE A 163 -5.93 -0.90 -4.50
C PHE A 163 -5.57 -1.00 -5.97
N ALA A 164 -6.48 -0.54 -6.81
CA ALA A 164 -6.23 -0.38 -8.23
C ALA A 164 -6.53 1.04 -8.66
N TRP A 165 -5.90 1.45 -9.75
CA TRP A 165 -6.13 2.74 -10.35
C TRP A 165 -6.19 2.62 -11.88
N CYS A 166 -6.81 3.60 -12.54
CA CYS A 166 -6.75 3.75 -13.98
C CYS A 166 -6.80 5.25 -14.34
N PRO A 167 -5.86 5.76 -15.14
CA PRO A 167 -6.01 7.07 -15.73
C PRO A 167 -7.14 7.05 -16.77
N LEU A 168 -7.95 8.11 -16.79
CA LEU A 168 -9.10 8.26 -17.67
C LEU A 168 -8.76 9.24 -18.78
N THR A 169 -8.87 8.78 -20.02
CA THR A 169 -8.67 9.64 -21.21
C THR A 169 -9.99 9.86 -21.93
N ARG A 170 -10.12 10.96 -22.67
CA ARG A 170 -11.35 11.25 -23.45
C ARG A 170 -11.63 10.18 -24.52
N GLN A 171 -10.60 9.53 -25.05
CA GLN A 171 -10.69 8.59 -26.17
C GLN A 171 -10.97 7.16 -25.71
N ALA A 172 -10.27 6.69 -24.67
CA ALA A 172 -10.38 5.31 -24.20
C ALA A 172 -11.26 5.15 -22.96
N GLY A 173 -11.54 6.24 -22.21
CA GLY A 173 -12.22 6.16 -20.92
C GLY A 173 -11.46 5.26 -19.95
N PHE A 174 -12.14 4.23 -19.43
CA PHE A 174 -11.51 3.19 -18.62
C PHE A 174 -10.77 2.17 -19.51
N SER A 175 -9.46 2.03 -19.28
CA SER A 175 -8.58 1.14 -20.07
C SER A 175 -8.18 -0.15 -19.36
N GLY A 176 -8.57 -0.32 -18.10
CA GLY A 176 -8.22 -1.46 -17.27
C GLY A 176 -7.53 -1.05 -15.97
N TRP A 177 -7.65 -1.91 -14.96
CA TRP A 177 -7.03 -1.69 -13.66
C TRP A 177 -5.52 -1.85 -13.71
N GLN A 178 -4.82 -0.91 -13.09
CA GLN A 178 -3.39 -0.97 -12.83
C GLN A 178 -3.15 -1.11 -11.33
N PRO A 179 -2.10 -1.85 -10.91
CA PRO A 179 -1.72 -1.90 -9.50
C PRO A 179 -1.18 -0.54 -9.05
N VAL A 180 -1.48 -0.17 -7.81
CA VAL A 180 -0.83 1.00 -7.17
C VAL A 180 0.62 0.63 -6.83
N PRO A 181 1.61 1.46 -7.19
CA PRO A 181 3.03 1.25 -6.85
C PRO A 181 3.32 1.12 -5.36
#